data_AF-A0A2E4KKS8-F1
#
_entry.id   AF-A0A2E4KKS8-F1
#
_cell.length_a   1.000
_cell.length_b   1.000
_cell.length_c   1.000
_cell.angle_alpha   90.00
_cell.angle_beta   90.00
_cell.angle_gamma   90.00
#
_symmetry.space_group_name_H-M   'P 1'
#
loop_
_entity.id
_entity.type
_entity.pdbx_description
1 polymer ?
#
loop_
_entity_poly.entity_id
_entity_poly.type
_entity_poly.pdbx_seq_one_letter_code
_entity_poly.pdbx_strand_id
1 'polypeptide(L)'
;MFSVRLIEHPLPTTERDVDGLIAWLIDTLALVRKRGEATADHGRAGSVHRLLRDHLIGRPEQSWDAQMLADELAQMPASLNHHLARLVETGLIGFTNEGKGWRKYYLRGGSLSNAVAYLQQHSRLLLQQRFEFINQRWNRSGEPLPVELPQEEGAPFSLGLVDHRPINDGSEGDLLSHWMNDFGLLGERPGGEIKADSLSVRLFSTLLERNLPLSLDEAAELHGGQKARVGRILERFRATGMVERVPRTDRLNTALWTAMTTQHQRRGEDWMLKKGGFQRLLNEAQQSVLLKTLAKGKLSIEDVSKHLSTVEARDQMLLLNLLGGRLPMGYRMAGGSSSAVQQRVQDRLDRVLRRMVRVAGLLDEALSNSQPNE
;
A
#
# COMPACT_ATOMS: atom_id res chain seq x y z
N MET A 1 20.28 0.92 13.26
CA MET A 1 19.89 1.15 11.86
C MET A 1 18.41 1.46 11.85
N PHE A 2 17.98 2.47 11.09
CA PHE A 2 16.56 2.83 11.04
C PHE A 2 15.77 1.80 10.22
N SER A 3 14.65 1.33 10.77
CA SER A 3 13.75 0.37 10.14
C SER A 3 12.37 0.53 10.77
N VAL A 4 11.40 0.94 9.96
CA VAL A 4 10.03 1.14 10.39
C VAL A 4 9.06 0.52 9.40
N ARG A 5 7.95 0.02 9.92
CA ARG A 5 6.78 -0.35 9.12
C ARG A 5 5.61 0.50 9.58
N LEU A 6 4.95 1.14 8.63
CA LEU A 6 3.82 2.02 8.87
C LEU A 6 2.58 1.45 8.22
N ILE A 7 1.51 1.31 8.99
CA ILE A 7 0.19 0.90 8.53
C ILE A 7 -0.78 2.05 8.78
N GLU A 8 -1.55 2.42 7.77
CA GLU A 8 -2.54 3.48 7.94
C GLU A 8 -3.76 2.98 8.71
N HIS A 9 -4.00 3.57 9.87
CA HIS A 9 -5.23 3.43 10.63
C HIS A 9 -5.98 4.76 10.70
N PRO A 10 -7.33 4.76 10.74
CA PRO A 10 -8.11 5.96 11.03
C PRO A 10 -7.72 6.51 12.41
N LEU A 11 -7.86 7.82 12.62
CA LEU A 11 -7.63 8.40 13.95
C LEU A 11 -8.59 7.75 14.97
N PRO A 12 -8.12 7.50 16.21
CA PRO A 12 -9.00 7.00 17.26
C PRO A 12 -10.09 8.02 17.58
N THR A 13 -11.31 7.55 17.84
CA THR A 13 -12.50 8.39 18.10
C THR A 13 -12.49 9.04 19.49
N THR A 14 -11.77 8.44 20.44
CA THR A 14 -11.63 8.94 21.82
C THR A 14 -10.32 9.71 21.96
N GLU A 15 -10.40 11.04 21.88
CA GLU A 15 -9.22 11.92 21.78
C GLU A 15 -8.27 11.89 23.00
N ARG A 16 -8.69 11.34 24.14
CA ARG A 16 -7.91 11.35 25.40
C ARG A 16 -7.79 10.00 26.10
N ASP A 17 -8.23 8.92 25.46
CA ASP A 17 -8.00 7.57 26.02
C ASP A 17 -6.54 7.17 25.78
N VAL A 18 -5.70 7.29 26.81
CA VAL A 18 -4.27 6.94 26.73
C VAL A 18 -4.07 5.52 26.21
N ASP A 19 -4.88 4.55 26.65
CA ASP A 19 -4.79 3.17 26.18
C ASP A 19 -5.15 3.04 24.71
N GLY A 20 -6.23 3.71 24.30
CA GLY A 20 -6.63 3.78 22.90
C GLY A 20 -5.56 4.38 21.99
N LEU A 21 -4.90 5.45 22.44
CA LEU A 21 -3.84 6.13 21.70
C LEU A 21 -2.55 5.28 21.61
N ILE A 22 -2.16 4.60 22.70
CA ILE A 22 -1.01 3.68 22.69
C ILE A 22 -1.29 2.47 21.80
N ALA A 23 -2.48 1.88 21.90
CA ALA A 23 -2.88 0.77 21.03
C ALA A 23 -2.85 1.16 19.54
N TRP A 24 -3.35 2.36 19.22
CA TRP A 24 -3.28 2.91 17.86
C TRP A 24 -1.84 3.07 17.37
N LEU A 25 -0.93 3.55 18.23
CA LEU A 25 0.49 3.73 17.90
C LEU A 25 1.17 2.37 17.62
N ILE A 26 0.88 1.36 18.44
CA ILE A 26 1.39 -0.01 18.30
C ILE A 26 0.96 -0.62 16.95
N ASP A 27 -0.32 -0.48 16.60
CA ASP A 27 -0.87 -0.98 15.35
C ASP A 27 -0.27 -0.23 14.14
N THR A 28 -0.22 1.10 14.21
CA THR A 28 0.36 1.97 13.17
C THR A 28 1.82 1.64 12.89
N LEU A 29 2.63 1.35 13.92
CA LEU A 29 4.04 0.97 13.79
C LEU A 29 4.26 -0.55 13.60
N ALA A 30 3.18 -1.32 13.51
CA ALA A 30 3.20 -2.78 13.41
C ALA A 30 4.12 -3.46 14.47
N LEU A 31 4.16 -2.94 15.70
CA LEU A 31 5.12 -3.37 16.74
C LEU A 31 4.84 -4.80 17.23
N VAL A 32 3.59 -5.25 17.12
CA VAL A 32 3.16 -6.61 17.47
C VAL A 32 2.64 -7.32 16.22
N ARG A 33 3.06 -8.56 16.00
CA ARG A 33 2.55 -9.38 14.88
C ARG A 33 1.23 -10.01 15.28
N LYS A 34 0.17 -9.74 14.50
CA LYS A 34 -1.18 -10.36 14.57
C LYS A 34 -1.74 -10.55 15.98
N ARG A 35 -2.74 -9.75 16.35
CA ARG A 35 -3.63 -10.06 17.47
C ARG A 35 -4.31 -11.40 17.18
N GLY A 36 -4.09 -12.42 18.01
CA GLY A 36 -5.02 -13.54 18.07
C GLY A 36 -6.37 -13.03 18.62
N GLU A 37 -7.48 -13.67 18.24
CA GLU A 37 -8.82 -13.38 18.78
C GLU A 37 -8.87 -13.48 20.33
N ALA A 38 -7.85 -14.09 20.95
CA ALA A 38 -7.74 -14.37 22.38
C ALA A 38 -6.90 -13.36 23.20
N THR A 39 -6.83 -12.08 22.81
CA THR A 39 -6.33 -11.04 23.75
C THR A 39 -7.52 -10.23 24.25
N ALA A 40 -8.02 -10.60 25.43
CA ALA A 40 -9.29 -10.17 26.02
C ALA A 40 -9.45 -8.65 26.30
N ASP A 41 -8.59 -7.79 25.75
CA ASP A 41 -8.56 -6.35 26.01
C ASP A 41 -7.89 -5.55 24.85
N HIS A 42 -7.99 -6.02 23.60
CA HIS A 42 -7.27 -5.41 22.45
C HIS A 42 -5.74 -5.32 22.63
N GLY A 43 -5.16 -6.10 23.54
CA GLY A 43 -3.73 -6.07 23.86
C GLY A 43 -3.32 -4.99 24.86
N ARG A 44 -4.26 -4.34 25.57
CA ARG A 44 -3.98 -3.35 26.63
C ARG A 44 -3.12 -3.89 27.78
N ALA A 45 -3.26 -5.17 28.10
CA ALA A 45 -2.38 -5.86 29.07
C ALA A 45 -1.05 -6.37 28.48
N GLY A 46 -0.80 -6.17 27.18
CA GLY A 46 0.38 -6.68 26.49
C GLY A 46 1.68 -6.03 26.98
N SER A 47 2.78 -6.78 26.94
CA SER A 47 4.11 -6.30 27.37
C SER A 47 4.55 -5.03 26.64
N VAL A 48 4.32 -4.93 25.32
CA VAL A 48 4.63 -3.74 24.52
C VAL A 48 3.77 -2.55 24.92
N HIS A 49 2.49 -2.78 25.23
CA HIS A 49 1.60 -1.71 25.65
C HIS A 49 2.01 -1.13 26.99
N ARG A 50 2.25 -1.99 28.00
CA ARG A 50 2.72 -1.55 29.32
C ARG A 50 4.10 -0.89 29.24
N LEU A 51 5.03 -1.47 28.48
CA LEU A 51 6.35 -0.89 28.20
C LEU A 51 6.26 0.56 27.69
N LEU A 52 5.36 0.80 26.72
CA LEU A 52 5.16 2.13 26.16
C LEU A 52 4.42 3.05 27.13
N ARG A 53 3.27 2.62 27.66
CA ARG A 53 2.38 3.41 28.51
C ARG A 53 3.05 3.82 29.82
N ASP A 54 3.64 2.87 30.54
CA ASP A 54 4.01 3.05 31.95
C ASP A 54 5.47 3.51 32.13
N HIS A 55 6.32 3.25 31.12
CA HIS A 55 7.77 3.48 31.21
C HIS A 55 8.28 4.46 30.14
N LEU A 56 8.28 4.07 28.87
CA LEU A 56 8.97 4.86 27.84
C LEU A 56 8.25 6.17 27.53
N ILE A 57 6.94 6.15 27.35
CA ILE A 57 6.13 7.35 27.06
C ILE A 57 5.58 7.95 28.36
N GLY A 58 5.18 7.11 29.33
CA GLY A 58 4.66 7.57 30.63
C GLY A 58 5.70 8.27 31.51
N ARG A 59 6.99 7.96 31.33
CA ARG A 59 8.10 8.55 32.11
C ARG A 59 9.25 8.95 31.18
N PRO A 60 9.04 9.97 30.33
CA PRO A 60 9.97 10.28 29.23
C PRO A 60 11.32 10.84 29.69
N GLU A 61 11.39 11.38 30.91
CA GLU A 61 12.62 11.87 31.56
C GLU A 61 13.46 10.74 32.17
N GLN A 62 12.94 9.52 32.23
CA GLN A 62 13.63 8.37 32.80
C GLN A 62 14.29 7.51 31.70
N SER A 63 15.41 6.90 32.07
CA SER A 63 16.08 5.90 31.23
C SER A 63 16.00 4.54 31.91
N TRP A 64 15.89 3.51 31.09
CA TRP A 64 15.53 2.17 31.54
C TRP A 64 16.52 1.15 31.00
N ASP A 65 17.11 0.32 31.85
CA ASP A 65 17.80 -0.86 31.36
C ASP A 65 16.82 -2.03 31.17
N ALA A 66 17.25 -3.04 30.42
CA ALA A 66 16.41 -4.18 30.08
C ALA A 66 16.03 -5.05 31.31
N GLN A 67 16.84 -5.02 32.38
CA GLN A 67 16.56 -5.77 33.61
C GLN A 67 15.49 -5.06 34.44
N MET A 68 15.60 -3.75 34.63
CA MET A 68 14.58 -2.94 35.29
C MET A 68 13.20 -3.13 34.64
N LEU A 69 13.13 -3.05 33.32
CA LEU A 69 11.88 -3.26 32.57
C LEU A 69 11.37 -4.70 32.70
N ALA A 70 12.26 -5.69 32.74
CA ALA A 70 11.90 -7.08 32.91
C ALA A 70 11.25 -7.33 34.27
N ASP A 71 11.83 -6.77 35.31
CA ASP A 71 11.34 -6.87 36.68
C ASP A 71 9.97 -6.18 36.84
N GLU A 72 9.81 -4.96 36.32
CA GLU A 72 8.55 -4.20 36.41
C GLU A 72 7.43 -4.81 35.56
N LEU A 73 7.74 -5.36 34.37
CA LEU A 73 6.74 -5.97 33.49
C LEU A 73 6.43 -7.43 33.84
N ALA A 74 7.15 -8.02 34.81
CA ALA A 74 7.16 -9.44 35.13
C ALA A 74 7.40 -10.30 33.88
N GLN A 75 8.47 -10.01 33.15
CA GLN A 75 8.88 -10.68 31.92
C GLN A 75 10.35 -11.09 31.98
N MET A 76 10.76 -12.04 31.14
CA MET A 76 12.18 -12.35 31.00
C MET A 76 12.89 -11.27 30.18
N PRO A 77 14.11 -10.81 30.54
CA PRO A 77 14.83 -9.77 29.78
C PRO A 77 14.99 -10.09 28.28
N ALA A 78 15.22 -11.37 27.96
CA ALA A 78 15.32 -11.84 26.57
C ALA A 78 14.06 -11.58 25.74
N SER A 79 12.88 -11.62 26.35
CA SER A 79 11.59 -11.35 25.67
C SER A 79 11.42 -9.87 25.32
N LEU A 80 11.97 -8.97 26.14
CA LEU A 80 11.92 -7.51 25.92
C LEU A 80 12.93 -7.04 24.88
N ASN A 81 14.10 -7.69 24.79
CA ASN A 81 15.15 -7.32 23.85
C ASN A 81 14.65 -7.20 22.41
N HIS A 82 13.74 -8.09 21.97
CA HIS A 82 13.15 -8.01 20.64
C HIS A 82 12.29 -6.75 20.47
N HIS A 83 11.46 -6.41 21.47
CA HIS A 83 10.61 -5.22 21.43
C HIS A 83 11.43 -3.93 21.49
N LEU A 84 12.43 -3.87 22.37
CA LEU A 84 13.34 -2.74 22.50
C LEU A 84 14.17 -2.53 21.22
N ALA A 85 14.69 -3.60 20.62
CA ALA A 85 15.41 -3.51 19.35
C ALA A 85 14.51 -2.92 18.24
N ARG A 86 13.26 -3.42 18.11
CA ARG A 86 12.30 -2.88 17.14
C ARG A 86 11.95 -1.41 17.41
N LEU A 87 11.76 -1.01 18.66
CA LEU A 87 11.50 0.38 19.01
C LEU A 87 12.70 1.29 18.71
N VAL A 88 13.93 0.84 18.98
CA VAL A 88 15.15 1.55 18.59
C VAL A 88 15.24 1.70 17.07
N GLU A 89 14.90 0.65 16.33
CA GLU A 89 14.87 0.67 14.85
C GLU A 89 13.85 1.68 14.31
N THR A 90 12.68 1.83 14.95
CA THR A 90 11.71 2.86 14.55
C THR A 90 12.20 4.30 14.72
N GLY A 91 13.27 4.49 15.51
CA GLY A 91 13.79 5.81 15.84
C GLY A 91 13.03 6.53 16.96
N LEU A 92 11.96 5.97 17.52
CA LEU A 92 11.26 6.57 18.65
C LEU A 92 12.09 6.58 19.93
N ILE A 93 12.87 5.53 20.17
CA ILE A 93 13.74 5.44 21.35
C ILE A 93 15.22 5.45 20.96
N GLY A 94 16.03 5.99 21.86
CA GLY A 94 17.48 5.93 21.81
C GLY A 94 18.00 4.93 22.83
N PHE A 95 19.31 4.70 22.80
CA PHE A 95 19.99 4.06 23.93
C PHE A 95 21.36 4.67 24.14
N THR A 96 21.82 4.69 25.39
CA THR A 96 23.20 4.98 25.76
C THR A 96 23.92 3.70 26.16
N ASN A 97 25.23 3.61 25.88
CA ASN A 97 26.06 2.52 26.36
C ASN A 97 26.75 2.97 27.65
N GLU A 98 26.45 2.33 28.77
CA GLU A 98 27.07 2.65 30.08
C GLU A 98 28.28 1.74 30.41
N GLY A 99 28.84 1.09 29.38
CA GLY A 99 29.94 0.12 29.53
C GLY A 99 29.45 -1.32 29.75
N LYS A 100 30.36 -2.30 29.57
CA LYS A 100 30.09 -3.76 29.70
C LYS A 100 28.89 -4.30 28.90
N GLY A 101 28.50 -3.62 27.82
CA GLY A 101 27.38 -4.02 26.97
C GLY A 101 25.99 -3.68 27.53
N TRP A 102 25.92 -2.91 28.63
CA TRP A 102 24.65 -2.45 29.19
C TRP A 102 24.12 -1.26 28.42
N ARG A 103 22.83 -1.33 28.08
CA ARG A 103 22.10 -0.30 27.35
C ARG A 103 21.01 0.26 28.23
N LYS A 104 20.96 1.59 28.36
CA LYS A 104 19.81 2.30 28.89
C LYS A 104 19.02 2.91 27.76
N TYR A 105 17.74 2.56 27.69
CA TYR A 105 16.79 2.99 26.68
C TYR A 105 16.04 4.22 27.18
N TYR A 106 15.80 5.18 26.29
CA TYR A 106 15.11 6.43 26.61
C TYR A 106 14.29 6.92 25.42
N LEU A 107 13.24 7.70 25.67
CA LEU A 107 12.44 8.33 24.63
C LEU A 107 13.22 9.46 23.96
N ARG A 108 13.36 9.44 22.63
CA ARG A 108 14.16 10.46 21.94
C ARG A 108 13.52 11.84 22.06
N GLY A 109 14.32 12.83 22.42
CA GLY A 109 13.88 14.22 22.51
C GLY A 109 12.99 14.52 23.71
N GLY A 110 12.88 13.63 24.71
CA GLY A 110 12.20 13.89 25.98
C GLY A 110 10.68 13.95 25.93
N SER A 111 10.05 13.75 24.76
CA SER A 111 8.60 13.65 24.61
C SER A 111 8.23 12.80 23.39
N LEU A 112 7.01 12.29 23.34
CA LEU A 112 6.59 11.49 22.19
C LEU A 112 6.47 12.38 20.93
N SER A 113 6.02 13.62 21.08
CA SER A 113 5.95 14.59 19.98
C SER A 113 7.31 14.81 19.33
N ASN A 114 8.37 14.97 20.14
CA ASN A 114 9.72 15.14 19.62
C ASN A 114 10.25 13.85 18.97
N ALA A 115 10.03 12.69 19.58
CA ALA A 115 10.39 11.39 19.01
C ALA A 115 9.72 11.16 17.63
N VAL A 116 8.43 11.49 17.51
CA VAL A 116 7.68 11.39 16.26
C VAL A 116 8.16 12.42 15.23
N ALA A 117 8.59 13.62 15.64
CA ALA A 117 9.18 14.60 14.74
C ALA A 117 10.48 14.06 14.10
N TYR A 118 11.35 13.43 14.90
CA TYR A 118 12.55 12.75 14.37
C TYR A 118 12.19 11.62 13.39
N LEU A 119 11.22 10.77 13.74
CA LEU A 119 10.74 9.68 12.88
C LEU A 119 10.20 10.23 11.55
N GLN A 120 9.40 11.31 11.60
CA GLN A 120 8.82 11.96 10.42
C GLN A 120 9.92 12.49 9.48
N GLN A 121 10.89 13.24 10.02
CA GLN A 121 12.00 13.78 9.23
C GLN A 121 12.83 12.65 8.60
N HIS A 122 13.18 11.63 9.37
CA HIS A 122 13.98 10.50 8.88
C HIS A 122 13.23 9.73 7.79
N SER A 123 11.94 9.45 7.99
CA SER A 123 11.11 8.70 7.05
C SER A 123 10.97 9.41 5.70
N ARG A 124 10.81 10.74 5.71
CA ARG A 124 10.76 11.55 4.48
C ARG A 124 12.09 11.54 3.73
N LEU A 125 13.19 11.78 4.45
CA LEU A 125 14.53 11.80 3.86
C LEU A 125 14.87 10.45 3.23
N LEU A 126 14.60 9.36 3.97
CA LEU A 126 14.85 8.01 3.51
C LEU A 126 14.03 7.66 2.27
N LEU A 127 12.73 8.00 2.27
CA LEU A 127 11.86 7.78 1.11
C LEU A 127 12.46 8.46 -0.13
N GLN A 128 12.85 9.73 -0.01
CA GLN A 128 13.44 10.49 -1.11
C GLN A 128 14.74 9.86 -1.63
N GLN A 129 15.68 9.53 -0.74
CA GLN A 129 16.96 8.94 -1.12
C GLN A 129 16.79 7.56 -1.77
N ARG A 130 15.95 6.71 -1.18
CA ARG A 130 15.78 5.33 -1.63
C ARG A 130 14.98 5.23 -2.93
N PHE A 131 14.13 6.21 -3.26
CA PHE A 131 13.39 6.23 -4.53
C PHE A 131 14.28 6.51 -5.75
N GLU A 132 15.46 7.09 -5.56
CA GLU A 132 16.41 7.34 -6.66
C GLU A 132 16.78 6.05 -7.41
N PHE A 133 16.83 4.93 -6.70
CA PHE A 133 17.02 3.61 -7.33
C PHE A 133 15.92 3.24 -8.33
N ILE A 134 14.67 3.57 -8.04
CA ILE A 134 13.54 3.31 -8.94
C ILE A 134 13.55 4.28 -10.12
N ASN A 135 13.97 5.53 -9.90
CA ASN A 135 14.15 6.50 -10.99
C ASN A 135 15.08 5.95 -12.08
N GLN A 136 16.18 5.29 -11.68
CA GLN A 136 17.16 4.71 -12.59
C GLN A 136 16.66 3.44 -13.30
N ARG A 137 15.74 2.70 -12.69
CA ARG A 137 15.17 1.45 -13.23
C ARG A 137 13.88 1.68 -14.03
N TRP A 138 13.39 2.92 -14.09
CA TRP A 138 12.16 3.27 -14.78
C TRP A 138 12.34 3.25 -16.29
N ASN A 139 11.66 2.36 -16.98
CA ASN A 139 11.76 2.22 -18.45
C ASN A 139 10.41 2.39 -19.16
N ARG A 140 9.47 3.11 -18.52
CA ARG A 140 8.17 3.44 -19.09
C ARG A 140 8.22 4.80 -19.78
N SER A 141 7.58 4.89 -20.94
CA SER A 141 7.41 6.17 -21.65
C SER A 141 6.50 7.15 -20.90
N GLY A 142 5.71 6.64 -19.96
CA GLY A 142 4.80 7.45 -19.15
C GLY A 142 3.54 7.91 -19.88
N GLU A 143 3.29 7.39 -21.08
CA GLU A 143 2.07 7.68 -21.82
C GLU A 143 0.86 7.19 -21.01
N PRO A 144 -0.10 8.09 -20.72
CA PRO A 144 -1.33 7.70 -20.06
C PRO A 144 -2.11 6.73 -20.95
N LEU A 145 -3.02 5.99 -20.32
CA LEU A 145 -4.01 5.26 -21.12
C LEU A 145 -4.84 6.26 -21.93
N PRO A 146 -5.35 5.87 -23.11
CA PRO A 146 -6.24 6.73 -23.90
C PRO A 146 -7.43 7.26 -23.08
N VAL A 147 -7.82 6.48 -22.06
CA VAL A 147 -8.81 6.84 -21.06
C VAL A 147 -8.27 6.45 -19.71
N GLU A 148 -7.99 7.43 -18.86
CA GLU A 148 -7.66 7.20 -17.46
C GLU A 148 -8.90 7.37 -16.60
N LEU A 149 -9.22 6.34 -15.83
CA LEU A 149 -10.26 6.42 -14.81
C LEU A 149 -9.66 6.45 -13.42
N PRO A 150 -10.24 7.25 -12.51
CA PRO A 150 -9.81 7.24 -11.12
C PRO A 150 -10.00 5.85 -10.52
N GLN A 151 -9.07 5.48 -9.65
CA GLN A 151 -9.18 4.26 -8.87
C GLN A 151 -10.41 4.33 -7.95
N GLU A 152 -11.27 3.32 -8.00
CA GLU A 152 -12.51 3.28 -7.19
C GLU A 152 -12.23 3.15 -5.67
N GLU A 153 -11.22 2.36 -5.27
CA GLU A 153 -10.82 2.20 -3.87
C GLU A 153 -9.31 2.02 -3.72
N GLY A 154 -8.69 2.80 -2.83
CA GLY A 154 -7.30 2.63 -2.43
C GLY A 154 -7.14 1.46 -1.46
N ALA A 155 -6.18 0.57 -1.73
CA ALA A 155 -5.84 -0.50 -0.77
C ALA A 155 -5.35 0.12 0.56
N PRO A 156 -5.61 -0.49 1.73
CA PRO A 156 -5.07 -0.01 3.01
C PRO A 156 -3.57 0.24 2.92
N PHE A 157 -3.11 1.42 3.35
CA PHE A 157 -1.70 1.78 3.19
C PHE A 157 -0.84 0.95 4.14
N SER A 158 0.22 0.36 3.61
CA SER A 158 1.27 -0.29 4.39
C SER A 158 2.60 -0.07 3.69
N LEU A 159 3.56 0.51 4.40
CA LEU A 159 4.88 0.84 3.87
C LEU A 159 5.98 0.36 4.82
N GLY A 160 6.95 -0.37 4.29
CA GLY A 160 8.25 -0.56 4.95
C GLY A 160 9.20 0.57 4.60
N LEU A 161 10.08 0.94 5.52
CA LEU A 161 11.13 1.92 5.30
C LEU A 161 12.37 1.47 6.09
N VAL A 162 13.41 1.05 5.39
CA VAL A 162 14.68 0.59 5.98
C VAL A 162 15.81 1.43 5.43
N ASP A 163 16.72 1.82 6.31
CA ASP A 163 17.91 2.58 5.99
C ASP A 163 18.75 1.89 4.89
N HIS A 164 19.55 2.67 4.16
CA HIS A 164 20.49 2.08 3.21
C HIS A 164 21.49 1.18 3.95
N ARG A 165 21.73 0.00 3.38
CA ARG A 165 22.70 -0.96 3.91
C ARG A 165 23.37 -1.73 2.78
N PRO A 166 24.64 -2.15 2.97
CA PRO A 166 25.29 -3.07 2.06
C PRO A 166 24.49 -4.38 1.98
N ILE A 167 24.51 -5.00 0.80
CA ILE A 167 24.00 -6.35 0.61
C ILE A 167 25.07 -7.31 1.10
N ASN A 168 24.70 -8.29 1.92
CA ASN A 168 25.63 -9.31 2.37
C ASN A 168 26.05 -10.20 1.20
N ASP A 169 27.34 -10.52 1.10
CA ASP A 169 27.91 -11.33 0.00
C ASP A 169 27.28 -12.73 -0.15
N GLY A 170 26.63 -13.26 0.89
CA GLY A 170 25.90 -14.53 0.87
C GLY A 170 24.40 -14.45 0.54
N SER A 171 23.91 -13.28 0.12
CA SER A 171 22.50 -13.08 -0.21
C SER A 171 22.12 -13.68 -1.57
N GLU A 172 21.05 -14.47 -1.61
CA GLU A 172 20.43 -14.94 -2.87
C GLU A 172 19.64 -13.83 -3.61
N GLY A 173 19.43 -12.68 -2.97
CA GLY A 173 18.75 -11.51 -3.51
C GLY A 173 19.70 -10.46 -4.10
N ASP A 174 19.24 -9.80 -5.17
CA ASP A 174 19.90 -8.65 -5.78
C ASP A 174 19.44 -7.31 -5.16
N LEU A 175 19.96 -6.19 -5.69
CA LEU A 175 19.61 -4.86 -5.22
C LEU A 175 18.10 -4.56 -5.30
N LEU A 176 17.41 -5.03 -6.34
CA LEU A 176 15.97 -4.80 -6.49
C LEU A 176 15.18 -5.57 -5.43
N SER A 177 15.48 -6.85 -5.22
CA SER A 177 14.79 -7.67 -4.22
C SER A 177 14.97 -7.14 -2.79
N HIS A 178 16.16 -6.65 -2.43
CA HIS A 178 16.41 -6.00 -1.14
C HIS A 178 15.68 -4.67 -1.02
N TRP A 179 15.69 -3.86 -2.07
CA TRP A 179 14.89 -2.64 -2.11
C TRP A 179 13.40 -2.94 -1.92
N MET A 180 12.88 -3.95 -2.60
CA MET A 180 11.49 -4.38 -2.46
C MET A 180 11.17 -4.87 -1.04
N ASN A 181 12.09 -5.61 -0.41
CA ASN A 181 11.94 -6.04 0.97
C ASN A 181 11.88 -4.86 1.93
N ASP A 182 12.80 -3.91 1.76
CA ASP A 182 12.92 -2.71 2.59
C ASP A 182 11.65 -1.85 2.51
N PHE A 183 10.99 -1.80 1.35
CA PHE A 183 9.69 -1.13 1.15
C PHE A 183 8.46 -1.95 1.57
N GLY A 184 8.65 -3.19 2.03
CA GLY A 184 7.58 -4.09 2.46
C GLY A 184 6.85 -4.83 1.32
N LEU A 185 7.31 -4.71 0.08
CA LEU A 185 6.72 -5.38 -1.09
C LEU A 185 6.86 -6.90 -1.03
N LEU A 186 7.88 -7.43 -0.32
CA LEU A 186 8.07 -8.87 -0.14
C LEU A 186 7.42 -9.42 1.15
N GLY A 187 6.74 -8.57 1.92
CA GLY A 187 6.09 -8.92 3.19
C GLY A 187 7.06 -9.04 4.36
N GLU A 188 6.57 -9.54 5.50
CA GLU A 188 7.37 -9.53 6.75
C GLU A 188 8.46 -10.61 6.82
N ARG A 189 8.25 -11.71 6.11
CA ARG A 189 9.16 -12.84 6.01
C ARG A 189 9.24 -13.18 4.54
N PRO A 190 10.16 -12.53 3.79
CA PRO A 190 10.24 -12.73 2.35
C PRO A 190 10.56 -14.18 2.01
N GLY A 191 11.36 -14.88 2.84
CA GLY A 191 11.75 -16.27 2.55
C GLY A 191 12.33 -16.36 1.14
N GLY A 192 11.82 -17.27 0.32
CA GLY A 192 12.22 -17.40 -1.09
C GLY A 192 11.83 -16.22 -2.00
N GLU A 193 10.99 -15.28 -1.56
CA GLU A 193 10.67 -14.07 -2.34
C GLU A 193 11.85 -13.08 -2.38
N ILE A 194 12.83 -13.19 -1.48
CA ILE A 194 14.04 -12.34 -1.51
C ILE A 194 14.95 -12.67 -2.69
N LYS A 195 14.78 -13.82 -3.35
CA LYS A 195 15.62 -14.22 -4.48
C LYS A 195 15.45 -13.23 -5.64
N ALA A 196 16.55 -12.93 -6.33
CA ALA A 196 16.56 -11.99 -7.44
C ALA A 196 15.57 -12.37 -8.56
N ASP A 197 15.33 -13.67 -8.76
CA ASP A 197 14.43 -14.19 -9.76
C ASP A 197 13.03 -14.52 -9.22
N SER A 198 12.68 -14.13 -7.99
CA SER A 198 11.40 -14.52 -7.40
C SER A 198 10.19 -13.99 -8.19
N LEU A 199 9.02 -14.62 -7.99
CA LEU A 199 7.79 -14.18 -8.66
C LEU A 199 7.48 -12.71 -8.36
N SER A 200 7.68 -12.26 -7.11
CA SER A 200 7.48 -10.85 -6.76
C SER A 200 8.42 -9.93 -7.52
N VAL A 201 9.71 -10.26 -7.60
CA VAL A 201 10.70 -9.42 -8.27
C VAL A 201 10.42 -9.34 -9.76
N ARG A 202 10.13 -10.47 -10.42
CA ARG A 202 9.77 -10.49 -11.85
C ARG A 202 8.53 -9.64 -12.14
N LEU A 203 7.48 -9.78 -11.34
CA LEU A 203 6.25 -8.99 -11.47
C LEU A 203 6.55 -7.49 -11.35
N PHE A 204 7.33 -7.09 -10.35
CA PHE A 204 7.64 -5.69 -10.13
C PHE A 204 8.50 -5.11 -11.25
N SER A 205 9.52 -5.84 -11.73
CA SER A 205 10.31 -5.45 -12.90
C SER A 205 9.43 -5.21 -14.13
N THR A 206 8.48 -6.11 -14.41
CA THR A 206 7.54 -5.92 -15.52
C THR A 206 6.67 -4.67 -15.35
N LEU A 207 6.28 -4.31 -14.13
CA LEU A 207 5.53 -3.07 -13.89
C LEU A 207 6.37 -1.80 -14.11
N LEU A 208 7.69 -1.86 -13.89
CA LEU A 208 8.63 -0.76 -14.15
C LEU A 208 8.91 -0.52 -15.64
N GLU A 209 8.67 -1.52 -16.48
CA GLU A 209 8.90 -1.48 -17.92
C GLU A 209 7.61 -1.27 -18.73
N ARG A 210 6.48 -1.77 -18.23
CA ARG A 210 5.23 -1.85 -18.98
C ARG A 210 4.31 -0.65 -18.75
N ASN A 211 3.88 0.00 -19.83
CA ASN A 211 2.87 1.07 -19.79
C ASN A 211 1.44 0.55 -19.56
N LEU A 212 1.06 -0.50 -20.28
CA LEU A 212 -0.29 -1.06 -20.22
C LEU A 212 -0.53 -1.81 -18.90
N PRO A 213 -1.74 -1.72 -18.30
CA PRO A 213 -2.05 -2.48 -17.10
C PRO A 213 -1.91 -3.99 -17.34
N LEU A 214 -1.24 -4.65 -16.40
CA LEU A 214 -1.01 -6.09 -16.41
C LEU A 214 -2.22 -6.79 -15.78
N SER A 215 -2.90 -7.65 -16.53
CA SER A 215 -3.97 -8.49 -15.97
C SER A 215 -3.41 -9.67 -15.18
N LEU A 216 -4.23 -10.26 -14.31
CA LEU A 216 -3.82 -11.43 -13.53
C LEU A 216 -3.53 -12.66 -14.40
N ASP A 217 -4.26 -12.82 -15.50
CA ASP A 217 -4.08 -13.94 -16.43
C ASP A 217 -2.76 -13.79 -17.19
N GLU A 218 -2.50 -12.61 -17.77
CA GLU A 218 -1.21 -12.32 -18.43
C GLU A 218 -0.03 -12.45 -17.46
N ALA A 219 -0.16 -11.95 -16.22
CA ALA A 219 0.88 -12.03 -15.22
C ALA A 219 1.23 -13.48 -14.85
N ALA A 220 0.21 -14.33 -14.71
CA ALA A 220 0.40 -15.75 -14.40
C ALA A 220 1.00 -16.52 -15.59
N GLU A 221 0.65 -16.14 -16.81
CA GLU A 221 1.22 -16.70 -18.04
C GLU A 221 2.70 -16.30 -18.22
N LEU A 222 3.02 -15.01 -18.06
CA LEU A 222 4.37 -14.47 -18.28
C LEU A 222 5.40 -14.93 -17.23
N HIS A 223 4.99 -14.98 -15.95
CA HIS A 223 5.93 -15.24 -14.85
C HIS A 223 5.70 -16.58 -14.16
N GLY A 224 4.69 -17.34 -14.59
CA GLY A 224 4.27 -18.57 -13.94
C GLY A 224 3.60 -18.33 -12.58
N GLY A 225 3.09 -19.42 -12.01
CA GLY A 225 2.46 -19.44 -10.70
C GLY A 225 0.95 -19.33 -10.73
N GLN A 226 0.33 -19.55 -9.57
CA GLN A 226 -1.12 -19.54 -9.44
C GLN A 226 -1.66 -18.11 -9.49
N LYS A 227 -2.73 -17.88 -10.27
CA LYS A 227 -3.44 -16.58 -10.37
C LYS A 227 -3.76 -15.96 -9.01
N ALA A 228 -4.20 -16.77 -8.04
CA ALA A 228 -4.48 -16.31 -6.67
C ALA A 228 -3.23 -15.83 -5.91
N ARG A 229 -2.05 -16.42 -6.18
CA ARG A 229 -0.78 -15.97 -5.60
C ARG A 229 -0.34 -14.65 -6.23
N VAL A 230 -0.40 -14.54 -7.56
CA VAL A 230 -0.10 -13.30 -8.28
C VAL A 230 -0.98 -12.15 -7.80
N GLY A 231 -2.29 -12.38 -7.66
CA GLY A 231 -3.23 -11.40 -7.12
C GLY A 231 -2.85 -10.92 -5.72
N ARG A 232 -2.47 -11.82 -4.81
CA ARG A 232 -2.02 -11.45 -3.46
C ARG A 232 -0.72 -10.63 -3.46
N ILE A 233 0.21 -10.91 -4.36
CA ILE A 233 1.46 -10.14 -4.51
C ILE A 233 1.13 -8.72 -5.00
N LEU A 234 0.33 -8.60 -6.06
CA LEU A 234 -0.03 -7.30 -6.63
C LEU A 234 -0.86 -6.44 -5.66
N GLU A 235 -1.76 -7.03 -4.87
CA GLU A 235 -2.47 -6.29 -3.81
C GLU A 235 -1.51 -5.80 -2.70
N ARG A 236 -0.43 -6.52 -2.42
CA ARG A 236 0.62 -6.03 -1.51
C ARG A 236 1.37 -4.84 -2.10
N PHE A 237 1.65 -4.88 -3.41
CA PHE A 237 2.26 -3.72 -4.08
C PHE A 237 1.32 -2.52 -4.10
N ARG A 238 0.00 -2.75 -4.18
CA ARG A 238 -1.00 -1.68 -4.04
C ARG A 238 -1.03 -1.07 -2.65
N ALA A 239 -0.82 -1.87 -1.61
CA ALA A 239 -0.79 -1.39 -0.24
C ALA A 239 0.31 -0.35 0.00
N THR A 240 1.46 -0.43 -0.70
CA THR A 240 2.52 0.60 -0.60
C THR A 240 2.17 1.90 -1.32
N GLY A 241 1.12 1.92 -2.15
CA GLY A 241 0.77 3.05 -3.00
C GLY A 241 1.60 3.16 -4.28
N MET A 242 2.57 2.27 -4.50
CA MET A 242 3.40 2.27 -5.71
C MET A 242 2.68 1.72 -6.94
N VAL A 243 1.77 0.78 -6.72
CA VAL A 243 0.99 0.12 -7.76
C VAL A 243 -0.48 0.50 -7.59
N GLU A 244 -1.16 0.66 -8.71
CA GLU A 244 -2.60 0.86 -8.74
C GLU A 244 -3.29 -0.21 -9.58
N ARG A 245 -4.57 -0.40 -9.27
CA ARG A 245 -5.47 -1.24 -10.03
C ARG A 245 -6.40 -0.34 -10.80
N VAL A 246 -6.39 -0.48 -12.12
CA VAL A 246 -7.16 0.37 -13.03
C VAL A 246 -7.96 -0.49 -14.02
N PRO A 247 -9.10 0.03 -14.51
CA PRO A 247 -9.79 -0.58 -15.63
C PRO A 247 -8.90 -0.62 -16.87
N ARG A 248 -8.91 -1.73 -17.59
CA ARG A 248 -8.17 -1.88 -18.85
C ARG A 248 -8.93 -1.25 -20.01
N THR A 249 -8.87 0.07 -20.07
CA THR A 249 -9.50 0.86 -21.14
C THR A 249 -8.90 0.56 -22.51
N ASP A 250 -7.66 0.06 -22.56
CA ASP A 250 -7.04 -0.51 -23.76
C ASP A 250 -7.83 -1.70 -24.35
N ARG A 251 -8.66 -2.37 -23.55
CA ARG A 251 -9.53 -3.48 -23.98
C ARG A 251 -11.01 -3.07 -24.14
N LEU A 252 -11.33 -1.77 -24.06
CA LEU A 252 -12.72 -1.29 -24.11
C LEU A 252 -13.42 -1.64 -25.42
N ASN A 253 -12.76 -1.41 -26.56
CA ASN A 253 -13.33 -1.73 -27.87
C ASN A 253 -13.62 -3.22 -28.02
N THR A 254 -12.69 -4.09 -27.59
CA THR A 254 -12.88 -5.55 -27.60
C THR A 254 -14.02 -5.99 -26.68
N ALA A 255 -14.13 -5.39 -25.49
CA ALA A 255 -15.19 -5.69 -24.54
C ALA A 255 -16.57 -5.26 -25.08
N LEU A 256 -16.67 -4.07 -25.67
CA LEU A 256 -17.88 -3.56 -26.32
C LEU A 256 -18.28 -4.44 -27.50
N TRP A 257 -17.34 -4.77 -28.38
CA TRP A 257 -17.58 -5.66 -29.51
C TRP A 257 -18.14 -7.02 -29.06
N THR A 258 -17.52 -7.63 -28.04
CA THR A 258 -17.95 -8.92 -27.49
C THR A 258 -19.36 -8.83 -26.91
N ALA A 259 -19.63 -7.77 -26.13
CA ALA A 259 -20.93 -7.55 -25.52
C ALA A 259 -22.02 -7.27 -26.55
N MET A 260 -21.75 -6.41 -27.55
CA MET A 260 -22.67 -6.09 -28.64
C MET A 260 -23.03 -7.34 -29.44
N THR A 261 -22.02 -8.11 -29.87
CA THR A 261 -22.23 -9.33 -30.66
C THR A 261 -23.02 -10.37 -29.87
N THR A 262 -22.66 -10.59 -28.60
CA THR A 262 -23.34 -11.56 -27.74
C THR A 262 -24.79 -11.18 -27.45
N GLN A 263 -25.06 -9.91 -27.12
CA GLN A 263 -26.42 -9.47 -26.80
C GLN A 263 -27.30 -9.40 -28.04
N HIS A 264 -26.75 -8.96 -29.18
CA HIS A 264 -27.48 -8.97 -30.44
C HIS A 264 -27.93 -10.40 -30.81
N GLN A 265 -27.02 -11.37 -30.76
CA GLN A 265 -27.36 -12.78 -31.04
C GLN A 265 -28.42 -13.36 -30.09
N ARG A 266 -28.39 -12.97 -28.81
CA ARG A 266 -29.29 -13.53 -27.78
C ARG A 266 -30.64 -12.83 -27.69
N ARG A 267 -30.71 -11.53 -27.97
CA ARG A 267 -31.86 -10.68 -27.63
C ARG A 267 -32.40 -9.85 -28.79
N GLY A 268 -31.67 -9.77 -29.91
CA GLY A 268 -32.08 -9.06 -31.11
C GLY A 268 -31.95 -7.54 -31.03
N GLU A 269 -32.25 -6.89 -32.16
CA GLU A 269 -32.05 -5.45 -32.40
C GLU A 269 -32.91 -4.56 -31.50
N ASP A 270 -34.19 -4.89 -31.32
CA ASP A 270 -35.12 -4.13 -30.47
C ASP A 270 -34.62 -4.00 -29.03
N TRP A 271 -33.99 -5.06 -28.51
CA TRP A 271 -33.42 -5.03 -27.17
C TRP A 271 -32.19 -4.11 -27.11
N MET A 272 -31.32 -4.17 -28.13
CA MET A 272 -30.12 -3.34 -28.22
C MET A 272 -30.46 -1.85 -28.23
N LEU A 273 -31.47 -1.45 -29.02
CA LEU A 273 -31.98 -0.08 -29.09
C LEU A 273 -32.48 0.41 -27.73
N LYS A 274 -33.38 -0.35 -27.10
CA LYS A 274 -34.07 0.05 -25.86
C LYS A 274 -33.21 -0.17 -24.63
N LYS A 275 -33.03 -1.44 -24.23
CA LYS A 275 -32.37 -1.82 -22.96
C LYS A 275 -30.84 -1.85 -23.08
N GLY A 276 -30.31 -2.11 -24.27
CA GLY A 276 -28.88 -2.12 -24.56
C GLY A 276 -28.26 -0.72 -24.66
N GLY A 277 -29.05 0.36 -24.58
CA GLY A 277 -28.54 1.72 -24.46
C GLY A 277 -28.18 2.42 -25.76
N PHE A 278 -28.37 1.77 -26.91
CA PHE A 278 -28.02 2.36 -28.21
C PHE A 278 -28.80 3.65 -28.47
N GLN A 279 -30.11 3.67 -28.17
CA GLN A 279 -30.95 4.87 -28.36
C GLN A 279 -30.54 6.02 -27.43
N ARG A 280 -29.95 5.71 -26.27
CA ARG A 280 -29.58 6.71 -25.26
C ARG A 280 -28.21 7.32 -25.49
N LEU A 281 -27.26 6.55 -26.01
CA LEU A 281 -25.83 6.91 -26.01
C LEU A 281 -25.25 7.10 -27.41
N LEU A 282 -25.94 6.65 -28.45
CA LEU A 282 -25.46 6.72 -29.84
C LEU A 282 -26.41 7.58 -30.66
N ASN A 283 -25.89 8.25 -31.69
CA ASN A 283 -26.71 8.95 -32.67
C ASN A 283 -27.34 7.97 -33.68
N GLU A 284 -28.37 8.41 -34.42
CA GLU A 284 -29.11 7.54 -35.35
C GLU A 284 -28.22 6.90 -36.43
N ALA A 285 -27.19 7.63 -36.90
CA ALA A 285 -26.25 7.11 -37.88
C ALA A 285 -25.40 5.96 -37.30
N GLN A 286 -24.85 6.13 -36.10
CA GLN A 286 -24.10 5.09 -35.38
C GLN A 286 -24.98 3.87 -35.11
N GLN A 287 -26.21 4.08 -34.64
CA GLN A 287 -27.16 3.00 -34.38
C GLN A 287 -27.44 2.17 -35.65
N SER A 288 -27.79 2.85 -36.75
CA SER A 288 -28.14 2.20 -38.02
C SER A 288 -26.97 1.40 -38.59
N VAL A 289 -25.75 1.98 -38.58
CA VAL A 289 -24.57 1.28 -39.11
C VAL A 289 -24.20 0.07 -38.25
N LEU A 290 -24.14 0.23 -36.92
CA LEU A 290 -23.77 -0.86 -36.01
C LEU A 290 -24.79 -2.01 -36.02
N LEU A 291 -26.09 -1.71 -36.05
CA LEU A 291 -27.12 -2.76 -36.13
C LEU A 291 -27.06 -3.49 -37.47
N LYS A 292 -26.88 -2.77 -38.58
CA LYS A 292 -26.77 -3.38 -39.91
C LYS A 292 -25.54 -4.27 -40.06
N THR A 293 -24.40 -3.92 -39.44
CA THR A 293 -23.20 -4.76 -39.44
C THR A 293 -23.32 -5.94 -38.47
N LEU A 294 -23.97 -5.76 -37.32
CA LEU A 294 -24.30 -6.84 -36.38
C LEU A 294 -25.25 -7.87 -37.00
N ALA A 295 -26.31 -7.43 -37.68
CA ALA A 295 -27.26 -8.29 -38.39
C ALA A 295 -26.58 -9.16 -39.46
N LYS A 296 -25.54 -8.62 -40.10
CA LYS A 296 -24.72 -9.33 -41.09
C LYS A 296 -23.62 -10.22 -40.47
N GLY A 297 -23.42 -10.16 -39.15
CA GLY A 297 -22.34 -10.87 -38.45
C GLY A 297 -20.93 -10.42 -38.85
N LYS A 298 -20.78 -9.18 -39.35
CA LYS A 298 -19.52 -8.66 -39.91
C LYS A 298 -18.87 -7.57 -39.06
N LEU A 299 -19.46 -7.20 -37.92
CA LEU A 299 -18.90 -6.18 -37.04
C LEU A 299 -17.51 -6.62 -36.57
N SER A 300 -16.48 -5.77 -36.74
CA SER A 300 -15.13 -5.99 -36.20
C SER A 300 -14.83 -5.08 -34.99
N ILE A 301 -13.68 -5.28 -34.33
CA ILE A 301 -13.23 -4.42 -33.23
C ILE A 301 -12.86 -3.02 -33.76
N GLU A 302 -12.26 -2.96 -34.95
CA GLU A 302 -11.91 -1.72 -35.64
C GLU A 302 -13.17 -0.91 -36.00
N ASP A 303 -14.24 -1.59 -36.41
CA ASP A 303 -15.54 -0.96 -36.65
C ASP A 303 -16.06 -0.31 -35.37
N VAL A 304 -16.02 -1.01 -34.24
CA VAL A 304 -16.45 -0.47 -32.94
C VAL A 304 -15.62 0.75 -32.56
N SER A 305 -14.29 0.66 -32.67
CA SER A 305 -13.38 1.78 -32.41
C SER A 305 -13.71 3.00 -33.27
N LYS A 306 -13.93 2.80 -34.57
CA LYS A 306 -14.24 3.87 -35.52
C LYS A 306 -15.57 4.55 -35.20
N HIS A 307 -16.64 3.77 -35.01
CA HIS A 307 -17.99 4.31 -34.81
C HIS A 307 -18.17 4.94 -33.43
N LEU A 308 -17.43 4.49 -32.42
CA LEU A 308 -17.49 5.04 -31.06
C LEU A 308 -16.41 6.09 -30.78
N SER A 309 -15.55 6.43 -31.75
CA SER A 309 -14.47 7.42 -31.58
C SER A 309 -14.96 8.80 -31.11
N THR A 310 -16.19 9.18 -31.45
CA THR A 310 -16.82 10.44 -31.03
C THR A 310 -17.64 10.32 -29.74
N VAL A 311 -17.75 9.13 -29.17
CA VAL A 311 -18.46 8.87 -27.90
C VAL A 311 -17.45 8.96 -26.78
N GLU A 312 -17.74 9.80 -25.78
CA GLU A 312 -16.90 9.94 -24.60
C GLU A 312 -16.70 8.58 -23.91
N ALA A 313 -15.51 8.36 -23.37
CA ALA A 313 -15.16 7.05 -22.80
C ALA A 313 -16.06 6.62 -21.63
N ARG A 314 -16.56 7.60 -20.87
CA ARG A 314 -17.53 7.37 -19.79
C ARG A 314 -18.85 6.81 -20.33
N ASP A 315 -19.30 7.30 -21.47
CA ASP A 315 -20.52 6.83 -22.13
C ASP A 315 -20.30 5.48 -22.82
N GLN A 316 -19.13 5.25 -23.40
CA GLN A 316 -18.74 3.92 -23.89
C GLN A 316 -18.76 2.87 -22.76
N MET A 317 -18.33 3.23 -21.56
CA MET A 317 -18.40 2.33 -20.40
C MET A 317 -19.82 2.14 -19.87
N LEU A 318 -20.61 3.20 -19.88
CA LEU A 318 -22.03 3.09 -19.56
C LEU A 318 -22.74 2.16 -20.54
N LEU A 319 -22.43 2.27 -21.83
CA LEU A 319 -22.91 1.38 -22.88
C LEU A 319 -22.49 -0.07 -22.60
N LEU A 320 -21.21 -0.30 -22.27
CA LEU A 320 -20.72 -1.63 -21.90
C LEU A 320 -21.50 -2.22 -20.72
N ASN A 321 -21.76 -1.42 -19.69
CA ASN A 321 -22.50 -1.84 -18.50
C ASN A 321 -23.97 -2.18 -18.84
N LEU A 322 -24.63 -1.40 -19.70
CA LEU A 322 -26.00 -1.68 -20.16
C LEU A 322 -26.09 -2.96 -21.00
N LEU A 323 -25.03 -3.25 -21.77
CA LEU A 323 -24.88 -4.50 -22.51
C LEU A 323 -24.50 -5.69 -21.60
N GLY A 324 -24.35 -5.46 -20.29
CA GLY A 324 -23.99 -6.47 -19.30
C GLY A 324 -22.51 -6.88 -19.33
N GLY A 325 -21.67 -6.12 -20.02
CA GLY A 325 -20.22 -6.30 -20.02
C GLY A 325 -19.55 -5.60 -18.83
N ARG A 326 -18.29 -5.95 -18.57
CA ARG A 326 -17.41 -5.27 -17.61
C ARG A 326 -16.00 -5.21 -18.15
N LEU A 327 -15.29 -4.12 -17.85
CA LEU A 327 -13.87 -4.04 -18.18
C LEU A 327 -13.05 -4.94 -17.24
N PRO A 328 -12.09 -5.71 -17.77
CA PRO A 328 -11.13 -6.38 -16.92
C PRO A 328 -10.26 -5.35 -16.19
N MET A 329 -9.87 -5.68 -14.97
CA MET A 329 -8.96 -4.85 -14.19
C MET A 329 -7.52 -5.30 -14.43
N GLY A 330 -6.59 -4.35 -14.44
CA GLY A 330 -5.16 -4.61 -14.50
C GLY A 330 -4.39 -3.79 -13.47
N TYR A 331 -3.11 -4.11 -13.32
CA TYR A 331 -2.19 -3.48 -12.37
C TYR A 331 -1.08 -2.74 -13.11
N ARG A 332 -0.72 -1.55 -12.66
CA ARG A 332 0.40 -0.75 -13.22
C ARG A 332 1.04 0.08 -12.11
N MET A 333 2.26 0.59 -12.33
CA MET A 333 2.81 1.63 -11.44
C MET A 333 1.87 2.84 -11.43
N ALA A 334 1.72 3.44 -10.25
CA ALA A 334 0.77 4.49 -9.98
C ALA A 334 1.29 5.86 -10.44
N GLY A 335 0.89 6.26 -11.65
CA GLY A 335 1.32 7.49 -12.30
C GLY A 335 2.14 7.25 -13.57
N GLY A 336 2.41 8.32 -14.31
CA GLY A 336 3.15 8.30 -15.58
C GLY A 336 4.67 8.30 -15.41
N SER A 337 5.20 8.69 -14.26
CA SER A 337 6.64 8.76 -13.99
C SER A 337 7.00 8.18 -12.63
N SER A 338 8.28 7.84 -12.44
CA SER A 338 8.80 7.44 -11.13
C SER A 338 8.60 8.53 -10.08
N SER A 339 8.73 9.80 -10.45
CA SER A 339 8.47 10.96 -9.58
C SER A 339 6.99 11.06 -9.18
N ALA A 340 6.04 10.74 -10.06
CA ALA A 340 4.62 10.71 -9.73
C ALA A 340 4.31 9.57 -8.74
N VAL A 341 4.94 8.41 -8.92
CA VAL A 341 4.84 7.30 -7.96
C VAL A 341 5.40 7.72 -6.60
N GLN A 342 6.59 8.34 -6.59
CA GLN A 342 7.21 8.84 -5.37
C GLN A 342 6.30 9.82 -4.63
N GLN A 343 5.77 10.83 -5.34
CA GLN A 343 4.86 11.82 -4.76
C GLN A 343 3.62 11.14 -4.15
N ARG A 344 3.03 10.17 -4.87
CA ARG A 344 1.87 9.43 -4.35
C ARG A 344 2.20 8.65 -3.08
N VAL A 345 3.33 7.97 -3.02
CA VAL A 345 3.77 7.25 -1.81
C VAL A 345 4.04 8.24 -0.68
N GLN A 346 4.67 9.37 -0.98
CA GLN A 346 4.96 10.43 -0.03
C GLN A 346 3.68 11.05 0.55
N ASP A 347 2.67 11.34 -0.27
CA ASP A 347 1.39 11.91 0.18
C ASP A 347 0.67 10.97 1.16
N ARG A 348 0.74 9.66 0.90
CA ARG A 348 0.18 8.63 1.79
C ARG A 348 0.99 8.48 3.07
N LEU A 349 2.32 8.47 2.97
CA LEU A 349 3.21 8.48 4.13
C LEU A 349 2.93 9.71 5.02
N ASP A 350 2.85 10.90 4.43
CA ASP A 350 2.58 12.15 5.14
C ASP A 350 1.22 12.14 5.83
N ARG A 351 0.21 11.48 5.25
CA ARG A 351 -1.08 11.27 5.92
C ARG A 351 -0.92 10.46 7.20
N VAL A 352 -0.17 9.36 7.18
CA VAL A 352 0.09 8.56 8.39
C VAL A 352 0.91 9.35 9.40
N LEU A 353 1.99 10.00 8.96
CA LEU A 353 2.87 10.79 9.83
C LEU A 353 2.13 11.96 10.48
N ARG A 354 1.23 12.66 9.77
CA ARG A 354 0.38 13.71 10.36
C ARG A 354 -0.53 13.15 11.46
N ARG A 355 -1.10 11.97 11.26
CA ARG A 355 -1.91 11.30 12.31
C ARG A 355 -1.06 10.92 13.51
N MET A 356 0.15 10.43 13.29
CA MET A 356 1.10 10.14 14.37
C MET A 356 1.46 11.40 15.17
N VAL A 357 1.72 12.53 14.50
CA VAL A 357 1.97 13.81 15.17
C VAL A 357 0.78 14.21 16.04
N ARG A 358 -0.46 14.07 15.53
CA ARG A 358 -1.67 14.36 16.30
C ARG A 358 -1.79 13.45 17.54
N VAL A 359 -1.59 12.14 17.37
CA VAL A 359 -1.66 11.17 18.48
C VAL A 359 -0.56 11.40 19.50
N ALA A 360 0.64 11.78 19.06
CA ALA A 360 1.76 12.12 19.95
C ALA A 360 1.43 13.32 20.84
N GLY A 361 0.90 14.40 20.25
CA GLY A 361 0.47 15.57 21.02
C GLY A 361 -0.62 15.24 22.03
N LEU A 362 -1.63 14.44 21.64
CA LEU A 362 -2.69 14.00 22.54
C LEU A 362 -2.17 13.15 23.71
N LEU A 363 -1.17 12.29 23.46
CA LEU A 363 -0.53 11.48 24.51
C LEU A 363 0.29 12.33 25.48
N ASP A 364 1.10 13.24 24.97
CA ASP A 364 1.90 14.15 25.82
C ASP A 364 0.97 15.04 26.68
N GLU A 365 -0.12 15.58 26.10
CA GLU A 365 -1.16 16.34 26.83
C GLU A 365 -1.88 15.49 27.88
N ALA A 366 -2.29 14.26 27.55
CA ALA A 366 -3.00 13.40 28.49
C ALA A 366 -2.12 12.99 29.68
N LEU A 367 -0.83 12.71 29.43
CA LEU A 367 0.11 12.29 30.48
C LEU A 367 0.54 13.44 31.38
N SER A 368 0.78 14.63 30.84
CA SER A 368 1.06 15.84 31.63
C SER A 368 -0.10 16.22 32.55
N ASN A 369 -1.36 16.12 32.08
CA ASN A 369 -2.53 16.36 32.91
C ASN A 369 -2.78 15.29 33.99
N SER A 370 -2.17 14.11 33.84
CA SER A 370 -2.31 12.99 34.78
C SER A 370 -1.26 13.01 35.90
N GLN A 371 -0.22 13.82 35.79
CA GLN A 371 0.73 14.04 36.88
C GLN A 371 0.14 15.06 37.86
N PRO A 372 -0.01 14.74 39.16
CA PRO A 372 -0.37 15.75 40.15
C PRO A 372 0.73 16.83 40.16
N ASN A 373 0.36 18.10 40.13
CA ASN A 373 1.29 19.18 40.45
C ASN A 373 1.86 18.90 41.84
N GLU A 374 3.14 18.52 41.92
CA GLU A 374 3.90 18.47 43.17
C GLU A 374 4.10 19.87 43.76
#